data_AF-A0A917TCP1-F1
#
_entry.id   AF-A0A917TCP1-F1
#
_cell.length_a   1.000
_cell.length_b   1.000
_cell.length_c   1.000
_cell.angle_alpha   90.00
_cell.angle_beta   90.00
_cell.angle_gamma   90.00
#
_symmetry.space_group_name_H-M   'P 1'
#
loop_
_entity.id
_entity.type
_entity.pdbx_description
1 polymer ?
#
loop_
_entity_poly.entity_id
_entity_poly.type
_entity_poly.pdbx_seq_one_letter_code
_entity_poly.pdbx_strand_id
1 'polypeptide(L)'
;MGFDLDAKAGPVESDLARLRELLGRAGVPHVVCRSGPGGGRHVWAAVAEPVPAPVVARLAPGLQQLLPSLDVSALLNPATGALRPPGSPHRLGGRSEVLAGDVSALLAPTAGVHAVLTLAGLVGDPPPRSTATVDGASPVGRDEHGHPHLLGDRRPLPPAAQAALTSPLPAEADASRVLFTVLCGAARARWRRTDLDAHLATAPGLEHARTRRHGPLRVARNPRAQRDVLDRNWRRAVAWIAAHPADTAGADPTWLPRCAAVTGAVAGVQRRADASPGRWATRGGPADRRVLDVLCLLQLDAVRPDAVEADIRRLSQLTGLGRDTARLALLRLAADGWIAQVRPAEGVHATHWTIHTRPPTLSTPQVTSGRSQADTRPAGRPPYRVPAARNAWRSHLRHRTTAVAHDVFTAKPGLGHHCARTYQALTTAKGSPRSPRSLADRLGYTLPRTLAYLERLHRHRLARTDPSGRWLRPGRDHRDAAAATTGAAGTLAARTLRHDTERTAWAWWLDELAWRRLSPARRRRTPGLDQVALALPDLPAPRRRHGPHPVHRGRADYAAALAHLRNQPRRHAS
;
A
#
# COMPACT_ATOMS: atom_id res chain seq x y z
N MET A 1 -21.95 -19.74 -4.61
CA MET A 1 -20.54 -19.38 -4.94
C MET A 1 -19.60 -20.30 -4.17
N GLY A 2 -18.42 -20.63 -4.70
CA GLY A 2 -17.49 -21.56 -4.04
C GLY A 2 -16.06 -21.01 -3.93
N PHE A 3 -15.42 -21.19 -2.77
CA PHE A 3 -14.04 -20.80 -2.49
C PHE A 3 -13.19 -22.04 -2.19
N ASP A 4 -12.02 -22.15 -2.82
CA ASP A 4 -11.08 -23.25 -2.61
C ASP A 4 -9.85 -22.78 -1.85
N LEU A 5 -9.68 -23.28 -0.63
CA LEU A 5 -8.50 -23.01 0.19
C LEU A 5 -7.56 -24.21 0.08
N ASP A 6 -6.46 -24.04 -0.67
CA ASP A 6 -5.45 -25.07 -0.87
C ASP A 6 -4.35 -24.96 0.20
N ALA A 7 -4.15 -26.05 0.94
CA ALA A 7 -3.11 -26.17 1.97
C ALA A 7 -1.68 -26.02 1.42
N LYS A 8 -1.51 -26.17 0.11
CA LYS A 8 -0.21 -25.95 -0.56
C LYS A 8 0.06 -24.47 -0.87
N ALA A 9 -0.98 -23.64 -0.94
CA ALA A 9 -0.89 -22.24 -1.33
C ALA A 9 -0.71 -21.30 -0.13
N GLY A 10 -1.16 -21.70 1.07
CA GLY A 10 -1.06 -20.85 2.25
C GLY A 10 -1.66 -21.46 3.53
N PRO A 11 -1.77 -20.65 4.60
CA PRO A 11 -2.25 -21.10 5.90
C PRO A 11 -3.79 -21.23 5.92
N VAL A 12 -4.29 -22.39 5.45
CA VAL A 12 -5.73 -22.66 5.28
C VAL A 12 -6.56 -22.39 6.52
N GLU A 13 -6.09 -22.70 7.73
CA GLU A 13 -6.89 -22.49 8.94
C GLU A 13 -7.08 -20.99 9.27
N SER A 14 -6.03 -20.17 9.13
CA SER A 14 -6.16 -18.73 9.34
C SER A 14 -6.96 -18.06 8.24
N ASP A 15 -6.78 -18.53 7.01
CA ASP A 15 -7.50 -18.00 5.84
C ASP A 15 -8.97 -18.42 5.87
N LEU A 16 -9.26 -19.63 6.31
CA LEU A 16 -10.63 -20.09 6.58
C LEU A 16 -11.30 -19.23 7.65
N ALA A 17 -10.65 -19.00 8.79
CA ALA A 17 -11.19 -18.16 9.85
C ALA A 17 -11.52 -16.75 9.35
N ARG A 18 -10.62 -16.18 8.54
CA ARG A 18 -10.79 -14.85 7.95
C ARG A 18 -11.87 -14.80 6.87
N LEU A 19 -11.96 -15.82 6.03
CA LEU A 19 -13.02 -15.94 5.02
C LEU A 19 -14.40 -16.08 5.68
N ARG A 20 -14.51 -16.88 6.74
CA ARG A 20 -15.75 -17.03 7.53
C ARG A 20 -16.16 -15.72 8.20
N GLU A 21 -15.21 -14.95 8.74
CA GLU A 21 -15.49 -13.62 9.29
C GLU A 21 -16.02 -12.67 8.20
N LEU A 22 -15.41 -12.66 7.02
CA LEU A 22 -15.84 -11.81 5.89
C LEU A 22 -17.23 -12.18 5.39
N LEU A 23 -17.51 -13.48 5.21
CA LEU A 23 -18.83 -13.97 4.79
C LEU A 23 -19.89 -13.71 5.87
N GLY A 24 -19.56 -13.89 7.15
CA GLY A 24 -20.44 -13.56 8.28
C GLY A 24 -20.78 -12.08 8.35
N ARG A 25 -19.79 -11.19 8.18
CA ARG A 25 -20.00 -9.73 8.15
C ARG A 25 -20.77 -9.27 6.92
N ALA A 26 -20.67 -9.99 5.81
CA ALA A 26 -21.43 -9.74 4.59
C ALA A 26 -22.87 -10.29 4.66
N GLY A 27 -23.21 -11.04 5.71
CA GLY A 27 -24.51 -11.69 5.85
C GLY A 27 -24.71 -12.83 4.84
N VAL A 28 -23.63 -13.49 4.41
CA VAL A 28 -23.68 -14.60 3.45
C VAL A 28 -23.61 -15.93 4.22
N PRO A 29 -24.72 -16.70 4.28
CA PRO A 29 -24.69 -18.05 4.84
C PRO A 29 -23.70 -18.91 4.07
N HIS A 30 -22.94 -19.74 4.77
CA HIS A 30 -21.90 -20.55 4.14
C HIS A 30 -21.69 -21.88 4.84
N VAL A 31 -21.28 -22.87 4.05
CA VAL A 31 -20.94 -24.22 4.48
C VAL A 31 -19.46 -24.47 4.22
N VAL A 32 -18.75 -24.95 5.22
CA VAL A 32 -17.34 -25.32 5.14
C VAL A 32 -17.26 -26.83 5.00
N CYS A 33 -16.57 -27.28 3.95
CA CYS A 33 -16.29 -28.69 3.71
C CYS A 33 -14.80 -28.96 3.70
N ARG A 34 -14.41 -30.16 4.13
CA ARG A 34 -13.06 -30.68 3.90
C ARG A 34 -12.90 -30.99 2.41
N SER A 35 -11.93 -30.37 1.74
CA SER A 35 -11.69 -30.60 0.30
C SER A 35 -11.12 -32.01 0.03
N GLY A 36 -10.32 -32.53 0.97
CA GLY A 36 -9.72 -33.86 0.94
C GLY A 36 -8.71 -34.09 2.08
N PRO A 37 -7.96 -35.21 2.08
CA PRO A 37 -7.00 -35.54 3.14
C PRO A 37 -5.79 -34.59 3.21
N GLY A 38 -5.57 -33.77 2.18
CA GLY A 38 -4.47 -32.81 2.11
C GLY A 38 -4.67 -31.51 2.88
N GLY A 39 -5.68 -31.41 3.75
CA GLY A 39 -5.88 -30.25 4.62
C GLY A 39 -6.60 -29.05 4.00
N GLY A 40 -6.94 -29.09 2.71
CA GLY A 40 -7.70 -28.02 2.04
C GLY A 40 -9.15 -27.88 2.51
N ARG A 41 -9.79 -26.76 2.18
CA ARG A 41 -11.17 -26.44 2.57
C ARG A 41 -11.94 -25.87 1.39
N HIS A 42 -13.14 -26.39 1.14
CA HIS A 42 -14.09 -25.72 0.25
C HIS A 42 -15.07 -24.92 1.11
N VAL A 43 -15.32 -23.67 0.76
CA VAL A 43 -16.37 -22.87 1.39
C VAL A 43 -17.44 -22.57 0.35
N TRP A 44 -18.65 -23.05 0.60
CA TRP A 44 -19.82 -22.84 -0.25
C TRP A 44 -20.64 -21.69 0.33
N ALA A 45 -20.69 -20.57 -0.37
CA ALA A 45 -21.53 -19.43 -0.04
C ALA A 45 -22.90 -19.55 -0.72
N ALA A 46 -23.95 -19.54 0.09
CA ALA A 46 -25.35 -19.56 -0.32
C ALA A 46 -25.75 -18.17 -0.83
N VAL A 47 -26.02 -18.04 -2.13
CA VAL A 47 -26.49 -16.80 -2.74
C VAL A 47 -27.76 -17.12 -3.53
N ALA A 48 -28.81 -16.36 -3.28
CA ALA A 48 -30.16 -16.61 -3.81
C ALA A 48 -30.31 -16.21 -5.27
N GLU A 49 -29.45 -15.32 -5.74
CA GLU A 49 -29.49 -14.74 -7.08
C GLU A 49 -28.17 -15.00 -7.82
N PRO A 50 -28.21 -15.14 -9.16
CA PRO A 50 -26.99 -15.18 -9.97
C PRO A 50 -26.14 -13.93 -9.76
N VAL A 51 -24.88 -14.13 -9.39
CA VAL A 51 -23.92 -13.03 -9.25
C VAL A 51 -23.22 -12.80 -10.60
N PRO A 52 -23.23 -11.57 -11.16
CA PRO A 52 -22.52 -11.29 -12.39
C PRO A 52 -21.03 -11.60 -12.29
N ALA A 53 -20.47 -12.31 -13.26
CA ALA A 53 -19.04 -12.65 -13.30
C ALA A 53 -18.10 -11.44 -13.11
N PRO A 54 -18.39 -10.22 -13.64
CA PRO A 54 -17.56 -9.05 -13.36
C PRO A 54 -17.51 -8.64 -11.88
N VAL A 55 -18.59 -8.86 -11.12
CA VAL A 55 -18.63 -8.58 -9.67
C VAL A 55 -17.71 -9.55 -8.94
N VAL A 56 -17.74 -10.84 -9.31
CA VAL A 56 -16.87 -11.89 -8.78
C VAL A 56 -15.40 -11.65 -9.17
N ALA A 57 -15.15 -11.19 -10.40
CA ALA A 57 -13.81 -10.88 -10.89
C ALA A 57 -13.15 -9.70 -10.16
N ARG A 58 -13.93 -8.71 -9.70
CA ARG A 58 -13.42 -7.59 -8.87
C ARG A 58 -13.07 -8.02 -7.45
N LEU A 59 -13.74 -9.05 -6.93
CA LEU A 59 -13.52 -9.59 -5.59
C LEU A 59 -12.22 -10.40 -5.49
N ALA A 60 -11.90 -11.18 -6.53
CA ALA A 60 -10.85 -12.18 -6.49
C ALA A 60 -9.45 -11.63 -6.13
N PRO A 61 -8.96 -10.50 -6.67
CA PRO A 61 -7.63 -9.98 -6.33
C PRO A 61 -7.53 -9.55 -4.86
N GLY A 62 -8.56 -8.92 -4.33
CA GLY A 62 -8.59 -8.51 -2.93
C GLY A 62 -8.68 -9.71 -1.99
N LEU A 63 -9.48 -10.72 -2.34
CA LEU A 63 -9.53 -11.97 -1.59
C LEU A 63 -8.19 -12.71 -1.62
N GLN A 64 -7.52 -12.77 -2.77
CA GLN A 64 -6.21 -13.43 -2.91
C GLN A 64 -5.09 -12.70 -2.13
N GLN A 65 -5.19 -11.37 -1.99
CA GLN A 65 -4.30 -10.60 -1.11
C GLN A 65 -4.56 -10.86 0.37
N LEU A 66 -5.82 -11.07 0.76
CA LEU A 66 -6.21 -11.30 2.15
C LEU A 66 -6.05 -12.76 2.59
N LEU A 67 -6.15 -13.69 1.65
CA LEU A 67 -6.23 -15.15 1.84
C LEU A 67 -5.22 -15.84 0.92
N PRO A 68 -3.92 -15.91 1.28
CA PRO A 68 -2.89 -16.54 0.47
C PRO A 68 -3.18 -17.99 0.05
N SER A 69 -3.96 -18.75 0.83
CA SER A 69 -4.36 -20.12 0.50
C SER A 69 -5.51 -20.21 -0.51
N LEU A 70 -6.14 -19.10 -0.90
CA LEU A 70 -7.31 -19.11 -1.78
C LEU A 70 -6.90 -19.28 -3.24
N ASP A 71 -7.30 -20.40 -3.83
CA ASP A 71 -7.31 -20.59 -5.28
C ASP A 71 -8.59 -19.96 -5.88
N VAL A 72 -8.38 -18.87 -6.62
CA VAL A 72 -9.45 -18.13 -7.30
C VAL A 72 -9.83 -18.74 -8.65
N SER A 73 -9.16 -19.81 -9.11
CA SER A 73 -9.37 -20.39 -10.43
C SER A 73 -10.79 -20.88 -10.65
N ALA A 74 -11.40 -21.52 -9.64
CA ALA A 74 -12.80 -21.93 -9.70
C ALA A 74 -13.75 -20.73 -9.61
N LEU A 75 -13.37 -19.68 -8.89
CA LEU A 75 -14.18 -18.46 -8.69
C LEU A 75 -14.22 -17.58 -9.95
N LEU A 76 -13.13 -17.54 -10.71
CA LEU A 76 -12.95 -16.69 -11.89
C LEU A 76 -13.35 -17.34 -13.21
N ASN A 77 -13.73 -18.61 -13.20
CA ASN A 77 -14.11 -19.37 -14.39
C ASN A 77 -15.62 -19.64 -14.40
N PRO A 78 -16.45 -18.73 -14.94
CA PRO A 78 -17.90 -18.91 -14.95
C PRO A 78 -18.39 -20.07 -15.84
N ALA A 79 -17.58 -20.51 -16.80
CA ALA A 79 -17.96 -21.56 -17.76
C ALA A 79 -17.71 -22.98 -17.23
N THR A 80 -16.60 -23.21 -16.52
CA THR A 80 -16.16 -24.56 -16.12
C THR A 80 -15.57 -24.62 -14.70
N GLY A 81 -15.61 -23.53 -13.94
CA GLY A 81 -15.16 -23.50 -12.55
C GLY A 81 -16.03 -24.42 -11.69
N ALA A 82 -15.43 -25.48 -11.14
CA ALA A 82 -16.14 -26.48 -10.37
C ALA A 82 -15.40 -26.79 -9.07
N LEU A 83 -16.16 -26.91 -7.99
CA LEU A 83 -15.70 -27.43 -6.70
C LEU A 83 -16.51 -28.67 -6.33
N ARG A 84 -15.90 -29.53 -5.52
CA ARG A 84 -16.54 -30.78 -5.08
C ARG A 84 -17.67 -30.48 -4.08
N PRO A 85 -18.94 -30.85 -4.35
CA PRO A 85 -20.05 -30.51 -3.48
C PRO A 85 -19.95 -31.20 -2.11
N PRO A 86 -20.68 -30.71 -1.09
CA PRO A 86 -20.76 -31.38 0.21
C PRO A 86 -21.20 -32.84 0.05
N GLY A 87 -20.55 -33.76 0.76
CA GLY A 87 -20.87 -35.18 0.76
C GLY A 87 -20.25 -36.02 -0.37
N SER A 88 -19.72 -35.42 -1.45
CA SER A 88 -19.19 -36.21 -2.57
C SER A 88 -17.90 -36.97 -2.23
N PRO A 89 -17.71 -38.19 -2.79
CA PRO A 89 -16.53 -39.00 -2.53
C PRO A 89 -15.25 -38.35 -3.07
N HIS A 90 -14.11 -38.62 -2.44
CA HIS A 90 -12.80 -38.12 -2.84
C HIS A 90 -11.95 -39.25 -3.46
N ARG A 91 -11.22 -38.95 -4.55
CA ARG A 91 -10.46 -39.96 -5.33
C ARG A 91 -9.33 -40.66 -4.55
N LEU A 92 -8.89 -40.09 -3.43
CA LEU A 92 -7.87 -40.66 -2.54
C LEU A 92 -8.48 -41.29 -1.27
N GLY A 93 -9.78 -41.61 -1.29
CA GLY A 93 -10.54 -42.05 -0.11
C GLY A 93 -11.15 -40.87 0.67
N GLY A 94 -12.24 -41.16 1.39
CA GLY A 94 -13.04 -40.19 2.15
C GLY A 94 -14.09 -39.46 1.32
N ARG A 95 -14.74 -38.45 1.93
CA ARG A 95 -15.78 -37.60 1.32
C ARG A 95 -15.58 -36.13 1.68
N SER A 96 -16.23 -35.23 0.93
CA SER A 96 -16.33 -33.80 1.21
C SER A 96 -17.16 -33.58 2.49
N GLU A 97 -16.54 -33.82 3.64
CA GLU A 97 -17.20 -33.78 4.94
C GLU A 97 -17.53 -32.33 5.34
N VAL A 98 -18.76 -32.08 5.78
CA VAL A 98 -19.17 -30.78 6.30
C VAL A 98 -18.56 -30.58 7.68
N LEU A 99 -17.78 -29.52 7.83
CA LEU A 99 -17.08 -29.17 9.06
C LEU A 99 -17.81 -28.06 9.83
N ALA A 100 -18.51 -27.17 9.13
CA ALA A 100 -19.28 -26.09 9.75
C ALA A 100 -20.35 -25.55 8.78
N GLY A 101 -21.44 -25.02 9.34
CA GLY A 101 -22.58 -24.50 8.58
C GLY A 101 -23.64 -25.56 8.28
N ASP A 102 -24.83 -25.12 7.91
CA ASP A 102 -25.96 -25.99 7.56
C ASP A 102 -26.10 -26.12 6.05
N VAL A 103 -26.11 -27.36 5.54
CA VAL A 103 -26.29 -27.66 4.12
C VAL A 103 -27.66 -27.19 3.61
N SER A 104 -28.66 -27.12 4.47
CA SER A 104 -29.99 -26.58 4.13
C SER A 104 -29.90 -25.14 3.61
N ALA A 105 -28.91 -24.36 4.07
CA ALA A 105 -28.70 -22.99 3.62
C ALA A 105 -28.29 -22.91 2.13
N LEU A 106 -27.70 -23.97 1.56
CA LEU A 106 -27.40 -24.05 0.13
C LEU A 106 -28.65 -24.39 -0.71
N LEU A 107 -29.64 -25.04 -0.10
CA LEU A 107 -30.90 -25.43 -0.73
C LEU A 107 -31.95 -24.31 -0.65
N ALA A 108 -31.89 -23.49 0.42
CA ALA A 108 -32.74 -22.32 0.63
C ALA A 108 -31.88 -21.07 0.90
N PRO A 109 -31.14 -20.56 -0.11
CA PRO A 109 -30.27 -19.40 0.06
C PRO A 109 -31.08 -18.12 0.32
N THR A 110 -30.66 -17.33 1.30
CA THR A 110 -31.33 -16.06 1.69
C THR A 110 -30.55 -14.80 1.32
N ALA A 111 -29.27 -14.93 0.93
CA ALA A 111 -28.42 -13.78 0.63
C ALA A 111 -28.53 -13.38 -0.85
N GLY A 112 -28.99 -12.15 -1.13
CA GLY A 112 -29.04 -11.59 -2.49
C GLY A 112 -27.72 -10.95 -2.94
N VAL A 113 -27.69 -10.39 -4.16
CA VAL A 113 -26.50 -9.73 -4.74
C VAL A 113 -25.90 -8.64 -3.82
N HIS A 114 -26.72 -7.94 -3.02
CA HIS A 114 -26.26 -6.93 -2.09
C HIS A 114 -25.28 -7.46 -1.02
N ALA A 115 -25.44 -8.71 -0.59
CA ALA A 115 -24.51 -9.35 0.35
C ALA A 115 -23.14 -9.58 -0.29
N VAL A 116 -23.10 -9.90 -1.59
CA VAL A 116 -21.85 -10.07 -2.36
C VAL A 116 -21.18 -8.72 -2.64
N LEU A 117 -21.96 -7.65 -2.89
CA LEU A 117 -21.44 -6.29 -2.97
C LEU A 117 -20.90 -5.80 -1.62
N THR A 118 -21.55 -6.18 -0.51
CA THR A 118 -21.07 -5.92 0.85
C THR A 118 -19.74 -6.66 1.09
N LEU A 119 -19.63 -7.93 0.69
CA LEU A 119 -18.37 -8.67 0.70
C LEU A 119 -17.28 -7.92 -0.10
N ALA A 120 -17.62 -7.31 -1.23
CA ALA A 120 -16.68 -6.49 -2.01
C ALA A 120 -16.20 -5.25 -1.27
N GLY A 121 -17.12 -4.54 -0.61
CA GLY A 121 -16.76 -3.41 0.25
C GLY A 121 -15.90 -3.81 1.45
N LEU A 122 -16.08 -5.01 2.00
CA LEU A 122 -15.32 -5.54 3.14
C LEU A 122 -13.89 -5.98 2.78
N VAL A 123 -13.72 -6.52 1.57
CA VAL A 123 -12.41 -6.86 1.00
C VAL A 123 -11.61 -5.59 0.66
N GLY A 124 -12.32 -4.47 0.45
CA GLY A 124 -11.76 -3.18 0.06
C GLY A 124 -11.55 -3.10 -1.45
N ASP A 125 -11.58 -1.89 -2.00
CA ASP A 125 -11.25 -1.71 -3.41
C ASP A 125 -9.83 -2.22 -3.67
N PRO A 126 -9.63 -3.16 -4.62
CA PRO A 126 -8.29 -3.35 -5.15
C PRO A 126 -7.81 -1.98 -5.63
N PRO A 127 -6.50 -1.64 -5.50
CA PRO A 127 -5.98 -0.44 -6.12
C PRO A 127 -6.47 -0.40 -7.57
N PRO A 128 -6.90 0.75 -8.11
CA PRO A 128 -7.38 0.82 -9.48
C PRO A 128 -6.36 0.10 -10.33
N ARG A 129 -6.82 -0.93 -11.06
CA ARG A 129 -6.01 -1.51 -12.13
C ARG A 129 -5.70 -0.33 -13.03
N SER A 130 -4.47 0.14 -12.92
CA SER A 130 -3.97 1.17 -13.80
C SER A 130 -4.11 0.58 -15.19
N THR A 131 -5.08 1.08 -15.94
CA THR A 131 -5.09 1.05 -17.40
C THR A 131 -4.15 2.13 -17.92
N ALA A 132 -3.07 2.45 -17.19
CA ALA A 132 -1.87 2.87 -17.87
C ALA A 132 -1.46 1.67 -18.71
N THR A 133 -1.59 1.83 -20.02
CA THR A 133 -0.68 1.21 -20.96
C THR A 133 0.73 1.50 -20.45
N VAL A 134 1.24 0.60 -19.61
CA VAL A 134 2.66 0.51 -19.31
C VAL A 134 3.27 -0.02 -20.60
N ASP A 135 3.62 0.89 -21.50
CA ASP A 135 4.68 0.64 -22.46
C ASP A 135 5.99 0.52 -21.66
N GLY A 136 6.11 -0.65 -21.05
CA GLY A 136 7.22 -1.12 -20.24
C GLY A 136 7.23 -2.64 -20.19
N ALA A 137 6.55 -3.31 -21.15
CA ALA A 137 6.81 -4.71 -21.41
C ALA A 137 8.31 -4.84 -21.72
N SER A 138 9.03 -5.57 -20.88
CA SER A 138 10.41 -5.95 -21.22
C SER A 138 10.34 -6.66 -22.57
N PRO A 139 11.03 -6.15 -23.61
CA PRO A 139 10.82 -6.67 -24.96
C PRO A 139 11.20 -8.16 -24.96
N VAL A 140 10.24 -8.99 -25.40
CA VAL A 140 10.37 -10.44 -25.44
C VAL A 140 10.85 -10.83 -26.84
N GLY A 141 12.05 -11.39 -26.93
CA GLY A 141 12.59 -11.97 -28.15
C GLY A 141 12.29 -13.46 -28.26
N ARG A 142 12.61 -14.04 -29.41
CA ARG A 142 12.69 -15.50 -29.60
C ARG A 142 14.16 -15.89 -29.73
N ASP A 143 14.56 -16.97 -29.06
CA ASP A 143 15.88 -17.56 -29.28
C ASP A 143 15.95 -18.35 -30.60
N GLU A 144 17.13 -18.90 -30.92
CA GLU A 144 17.41 -19.67 -32.14
C GLU A 144 16.50 -20.91 -32.31
N HIS A 145 15.86 -21.36 -31.23
CA HIS A 145 14.91 -22.49 -31.23
C HIS A 145 13.45 -22.05 -31.06
N GLY A 146 13.18 -20.75 -31.15
CA GLY A 146 11.84 -20.17 -31.12
C GLY A 146 11.24 -20.02 -29.72
N HIS A 147 11.99 -20.27 -28.64
CA HIS A 147 11.50 -20.07 -27.27
C HIS A 147 11.55 -18.59 -26.87
N PRO A 148 10.56 -18.11 -26.09
CA PRO A 148 10.54 -16.72 -25.65
C PRO A 148 11.63 -16.47 -24.61
N HIS A 149 12.28 -15.31 -24.66
CA HIS A 149 13.20 -14.84 -23.61
C HIS A 149 13.15 -13.31 -23.52
N LEU A 150 13.60 -12.74 -22.40
CA LEU A 150 13.71 -11.29 -22.26
C LEU A 150 14.98 -10.78 -22.94
N LEU A 151 14.88 -9.75 -23.78
CA LEU A 151 16.04 -9.20 -24.50
C LEU A 151 17.09 -8.57 -23.56
N GLY A 152 18.35 -8.67 -23.98
CA GLY A 152 19.55 -8.09 -23.33
C GLY A 152 20.52 -9.14 -22.81
N ASP A 153 21.64 -8.69 -22.22
CA ASP A 153 22.72 -9.57 -21.82
C ASP A 153 22.35 -10.50 -20.65
N ARG A 154 22.84 -11.73 -20.72
CA ARG A 154 22.71 -12.75 -19.68
C ARG A 154 23.39 -12.28 -18.39
N ARG A 155 22.69 -12.42 -17.27
CA ARG A 155 23.16 -12.05 -15.92
C ARG A 155 23.31 -13.28 -15.02
N PRO A 156 24.07 -13.21 -13.92
CA PRO A 156 24.07 -14.27 -12.92
C PRO A 156 22.67 -14.44 -12.29
N LEU A 157 22.37 -15.68 -11.85
CA LEU A 157 21.10 -15.95 -11.17
C LEU A 157 21.01 -15.20 -9.85
N PRO A 158 19.83 -14.65 -9.50
CA PRO A 158 19.59 -14.09 -8.17
C PRO A 158 19.87 -15.13 -7.08
N PRO A 159 20.42 -14.75 -5.91
CA PRO A 159 20.82 -15.69 -4.86
C PRO A 159 19.73 -16.70 -4.45
N ALA A 160 18.47 -16.26 -4.38
CA ALA A 160 17.35 -17.14 -4.07
C ALA A 160 17.04 -18.16 -5.17
N ALA A 161 17.20 -17.78 -6.45
CA ALA A 161 17.00 -18.68 -7.58
C ALA A 161 18.20 -19.63 -7.76
N GLN A 162 19.41 -19.13 -7.50
CA GLN A 162 20.63 -19.95 -7.45
C GLN A 162 20.51 -21.01 -6.35
N ALA A 163 20.11 -20.61 -5.14
CA ALA A 163 19.89 -21.56 -4.04
C ALA A 163 18.80 -22.58 -4.37
N ALA A 164 17.70 -22.16 -5.02
CA ALA A 164 16.64 -23.06 -5.46
C ALA A 164 17.08 -24.03 -6.57
N LEU A 165 18.05 -23.64 -7.40
CA LEU A 165 18.62 -24.48 -8.45
C LEU A 165 19.53 -25.57 -7.87
N THR A 166 20.38 -25.21 -6.90
CA THR A 166 21.46 -26.08 -6.41
C THR A 166 21.14 -26.86 -5.13
N SER A 167 20.23 -26.38 -4.29
CA SER A 167 19.95 -27.03 -3.00
C SER A 167 19.16 -28.32 -3.18
N PRO A 168 19.53 -29.44 -2.52
CA PRO A 168 18.74 -30.66 -2.53
C PRO A 168 17.29 -30.40 -2.11
N LEU A 169 16.35 -31.04 -2.79
CA LEU A 169 14.94 -30.96 -2.45
C LEU A 169 14.63 -31.88 -1.26
N PRO A 170 14.06 -31.35 -0.16
CA PRO A 170 13.44 -32.18 0.87
C PRO A 170 12.34 -33.09 0.27
N ALA A 171 12.12 -34.26 0.86
CA ALA A 171 11.17 -35.26 0.33
C ALA A 171 9.73 -34.71 0.21
N GLU A 172 9.37 -33.80 1.11
CA GLU A 172 8.11 -33.08 1.20
C GLU A 172 8.04 -31.78 0.38
N ALA A 173 9.15 -31.35 -0.26
CA ALA A 173 9.19 -30.10 -0.99
C ALA A 173 8.43 -30.17 -2.32
N ASP A 174 7.69 -29.10 -2.62
CA ASP A 174 7.02 -28.96 -3.92
C ASP A 174 8.04 -28.66 -5.03
N ALA A 175 8.52 -29.72 -5.66
CA ALA A 175 9.46 -29.64 -6.78
C ALA A 175 8.93 -28.77 -7.94
N SER A 176 7.61 -28.66 -8.14
CA SER A 176 7.03 -27.83 -9.21
C SER A 176 7.15 -26.34 -8.90
N ARG A 177 6.97 -25.97 -7.63
CA ARG A 177 7.18 -24.60 -7.13
C ARG A 177 8.65 -24.22 -7.16
N VAL A 178 9.54 -25.15 -6.81
CA VAL A 178 11.00 -24.93 -6.88
C VAL A 178 11.45 -24.75 -8.34
N LEU A 179 11.01 -25.62 -9.25
CA LEU A 179 11.23 -25.45 -10.69
C LEU A 179 10.75 -24.07 -11.17
N PHE A 180 9.51 -23.69 -10.86
CA PHE A 180 8.99 -22.40 -11.32
C PHE A 180 9.75 -21.21 -10.72
N THR A 181 10.23 -21.32 -9.48
CA THR A 181 11.08 -20.30 -8.84
C THR A 181 12.41 -20.13 -9.57
N VAL A 182 13.05 -21.25 -9.93
CA VAL A 182 14.29 -21.28 -10.73
C VAL A 182 14.05 -20.63 -12.10
N LEU A 183 12.97 -20.99 -12.80
CA LEU A 183 12.67 -20.46 -14.14
C LEU A 183 12.32 -18.96 -14.12
N CYS A 184 11.58 -18.49 -13.11
CA CYS A 184 11.33 -17.05 -12.93
C CYS A 184 12.61 -16.27 -12.62
N GLY A 185 13.53 -16.86 -11.84
CA GLY A 185 14.85 -16.28 -11.57
C GLY A 185 15.73 -16.22 -12.81
N ALA A 186 15.75 -17.30 -13.59
CA ALA A 186 16.47 -17.40 -14.86
C ALA A 186 15.93 -16.44 -15.92
N ALA A 187 14.59 -16.36 -16.07
CA ALA A 187 13.95 -15.40 -16.96
C ALA A 187 14.31 -13.95 -16.59
N ARG A 188 14.28 -13.59 -15.30
CA ARG A 188 14.73 -12.27 -14.81
C ARG A 188 16.22 -12.04 -15.07
N ALA A 189 17.04 -13.06 -14.94
CA ALA A 189 18.47 -13.02 -15.25
C ALA A 189 18.76 -13.00 -16.76
N ARG A 190 17.73 -12.95 -17.62
CA ARG A 190 17.86 -12.97 -19.10
C ARG A 190 18.59 -14.21 -19.61
N TRP A 191 18.41 -15.33 -18.92
CA TRP A 191 18.86 -16.62 -19.42
C TRP A 191 18.00 -17.04 -20.61
N ARG A 192 18.58 -17.83 -21.50
CA ARG A 192 17.89 -18.50 -22.62
C ARG A 192 17.41 -19.89 -22.18
N ARG A 193 16.50 -20.47 -22.95
CA ARG A 193 16.02 -21.83 -22.66
C ARG A 193 17.16 -22.85 -22.73
N THR A 194 18.09 -22.67 -23.64
CA THR A 194 19.29 -23.51 -23.82
C THR A 194 20.23 -23.49 -22.62
N ASP A 195 20.33 -22.37 -21.90
CA ASP A 195 21.16 -22.26 -20.70
C ASP A 195 20.74 -23.24 -19.58
N LEU A 196 19.48 -23.69 -19.60
CA LEU A 196 18.93 -24.62 -18.62
C LEU A 196 19.18 -26.09 -18.98
N ASP A 197 19.57 -26.40 -20.22
CA ASP A 197 19.79 -27.78 -20.65
C ASP A 197 21.01 -28.40 -19.95
N ALA A 198 22.08 -27.61 -19.74
CA ALA A 198 23.26 -28.03 -18.98
C ALA A 198 22.94 -28.41 -17.51
N HIS A 199 21.85 -27.86 -16.97
CA HIS A 199 21.44 -28.10 -15.60
C HIS A 199 20.36 -29.20 -15.48
N LEU A 200 19.71 -29.58 -16.57
CA LEU A 200 18.55 -30.46 -16.54
C LEU A 200 18.88 -31.84 -15.97
N ALA A 201 20.06 -32.38 -16.27
CA ALA A 201 20.47 -33.70 -15.80
C ALA A 201 20.79 -33.74 -14.30
N THR A 202 21.38 -32.68 -13.74
CA THR A 202 22.05 -32.72 -12.43
C THR A 202 21.44 -31.80 -11.38
N ALA A 203 20.82 -30.69 -11.75
CA ALA A 203 20.40 -29.66 -10.79
C ALA A 203 19.16 -30.11 -9.99
N PRO A 204 19.21 -30.15 -8.64
CA PRO A 204 18.07 -30.51 -7.82
C PRO A 204 16.83 -29.65 -8.10
N GLY A 205 16.99 -28.35 -8.36
CA GLY A 205 15.87 -27.44 -8.65
C GLY A 205 15.06 -27.78 -9.90
N LEU A 206 15.60 -28.62 -10.81
CA LEU A 206 14.93 -29.08 -12.02
C LEU A 206 14.30 -30.47 -11.90
N GLU A 207 14.23 -31.02 -10.67
CA GLU A 207 13.66 -32.33 -10.39
C GLU A 207 12.23 -32.50 -10.90
N HIS A 208 11.41 -31.45 -10.87
CA HIS A 208 10.07 -31.53 -11.43
C HIS A 208 10.04 -31.66 -12.96
N ALA A 209 11.08 -31.24 -13.68
CA ALA A 209 11.20 -31.54 -15.11
C ALA A 209 11.61 -33.00 -15.30
N ARG A 210 12.56 -33.49 -14.51
CA ARG A 210 13.07 -34.88 -14.59
C ARG A 210 12.05 -35.94 -14.18
N THR A 211 11.26 -35.71 -13.14
CA THR A 211 10.42 -36.76 -12.53
C THR A 211 8.97 -36.37 -12.34
N ARG A 212 8.07 -37.31 -12.57
CA ARG A 212 6.63 -37.17 -12.30
C ARG A 212 6.24 -37.94 -11.05
N ARG A 213 5.25 -37.44 -10.32
CA ARG A 213 4.70 -38.16 -9.18
C ARG A 213 3.76 -39.27 -9.67
N HIS A 214 3.99 -40.49 -9.23
CA HIS A 214 3.15 -41.65 -9.47
C HIS A 214 2.87 -42.33 -8.11
N GLY A 215 1.78 -41.92 -7.45
CA GLY A 215 1.51 -42.33 -6.07
C GLY A 215 2.49 -41.70 -5.06
N PRO A 216 3.03 -42.47 -4.09
CA PRO A 216 4.04 -41.98 -3.15
C PRO A 216 5.43 -41.84 -3.77
N LEU A 217 5.66 -42.43 -4.95
CA LEU A 217 6.96 -42.49 -5.61
C LEU A 217 7.08 -41.44 -6.73
N ARG A 218 8.31 -41.01 -7.00
CA ARG A 218 8.66 -40.19 -8.16
C ARG A 218 9.31 -41.09 -9.20
N VAL A 219 8.75 -41.07 -10.41
CA VAL A 219 9.25 -41.88 -11.54
C VAL A 219 9.89 -40.95 -12.56
N ALA A 220 11.04 -41.35 -13.09
CA ALA A 220 11.73 -40.62 -14.15
C ALA A 220 10.83 -40.44 -15.39
N ARG A 221 10.83 -39.23 -15.95
CA ARG A 221 10.25 -38.98 -17.27
C ARG A 221 11.28 -39.36 -18.34
N ASN A 222 10.79 -39.83 -19.48
CA ASN A 222 11.64 -39.96 -20.66
C ASN A 222 12.20 -38.59 -21.08
N PRO A 223 13.37 -38.54 -21.76
CA PRO A 223 14.05 -37.28 -22.08
C PRO A 223 13.18 -36.27 -22.85
N ARG A 224 12.33 -36.75 -23.76
CA ARG A 224 11.40 -35.90 -24.52
C ARG A 224 10.39 -35.20 -23.60
N ALA A 225 9.77 -35.94 -22.69
CA ALA A 225 8.82 -35.39 -21.73
C ALA A 225 9.47 -34.47 -20.69
N GLN A 226 10.76 -34.64 -20.37
CA GLN A 226 11.50 -33.69 -19.54
C GLN A 226 11.62 -32.32 -20.23
N ARG A 227 11.99 -32.31 -21.50
CA ARG A 227 12.08 -31.10 -22.34
C ARG A 227 10.72 -30.43 -22.49
N ASP A 228 9.66 -31.19 -22.80
CA ASP A 228 8.31 -30.66 -22.96
C ASP A 228 7.78 -29.95 -21.69
N VAL A 229 8.06 -30.53 -20.52
CA VAL A 229 7.70 -29.93 -19.22
C VAL A 229 8.50 -28.66 -18.97
N LEU A 230 9.81 -28.68 -19.26
CA LEU A 230 10.67 -27.52 -19.07
C LEU A 230 10.25 -26.38 -20.02
N ASP A 231 9.97 -26.67 -21.28
CA ASP A 231 9.55 -25.69 -22.29
C ASP A 231 8.22 -25.03 -21.94
N ARG A 232 7.23 -25.83 -21.50
CA ARG A 232 5.92 -25.33 -21.08
C ARG A 232 6.05 -24.41 -19.88
N ASN A 233 6.82 -24.81 -18.87
CA ASN A 233 7.04 -24.00 -17.68
C ASN A 233 7.90 -22.76 -17.97
N TRP A 234 8.84 -22.84 -18.92
CA TRP A 234 9.65 -21.72 -19.39
C TRP A 234 8.78 -20.65 -20.05
N ARG A 235 7.93 -21.03 -21.01
CA ARG A 235 6.98 -20.10 -21.65
C ARG A 235 6.09 -19.42 -20.61
N ARG A 236 5.60 -20.18 -19.63
CA ARG A 236 4.78 -19.65 -18.53
C ARG A 236 5.55 -18.68 -17.64
N ALA A 237 6.81 -18.98 -17.32
CA ALA A 237 7.66 -18.13 -16.49
C ALA A 237 8.00 -16.81 -17.21
N VAL A 238 8.38 -16.86 -18.49
CA VAL A 238 8.69 -15.66 -19.29
C VAL A 238 7.46 -14.79 -19.46
N ALA A 239 6.29 -15.38 -19.80
CA ALA A 239 5.04 -14.63 -19.89
C ALA A 239 4.64 -14.00 -18.54
N TRP A 240 4.83 -14.73 -17.44
CA TRP A 240 4.54 -14.21 -16.10
C TRP A 240 5.43 -13.02 -15.72
N ILE A 241 6.74 -13.09 -16.02
CA ILE A 241 7.69 -11.99 -15.77
C ILE A 241 7.44 -10.81 -16.71
N ALA A 242 7.14 -11.04 -17.99
CA ALA A 242 6.84 -9.98 -18.95
C ALA A 242 5.55 -9.23 -18.59
N ALA A 243 4.54 -9.92 -18.06
CA ALA A 243 3.28 -9.33 -17.60
C ALA A 243 3.39 -8.67 -16.21
N HIS A 244 4.42 -9.02 -15.43
CA HIS A 244 4.70 -8.45 -14.12
C HIS A 244 6.15 -7.97 -14.08
N PRO A 245 6.50 -6.94 -14.88
CA PRO A 245 7.80 -6.30 -14.75
C PRO A 245 7.90 -5.85 -13.30
N ALA A 246 8.85 -6.44 -12.57
CA ALA A 246 9.23 -5.86 -11.29
C ALA A 246 9.62 -4.42 -11.60
N ASP A 247 9.14 -3.45 -10.81
CA ASP A 247 9.72 -2.10 -10.81
C ASP A 247 11.22 -2.28 -10.84
N THR A 248 11.83 -1.97 -11.98
CA THR A 248 13.26 -2.13 -12.22
C THR A 248 14.01 -1.03 -11.48
N ALA A 249 13.68 -0.81 -10.20
CA ALA A 249 14.63 -0.30 -9.23
C ALA A 249 15.72 -1.38 -9.13
N GLY A 250 16.78 -1.16 -9.90
CA GLY A 250 17.98 -2.00 -9.89
C GLY A 250 18.40 -2.31 -8.45
N ALA A 251 18.98 -3.50 -8.28
CA ALA A 251 19.43 -4.07 -7.02
C ALA A 251 20.26 -3.08 -6.20
N ASP A 252 19.59 -2.21 -5.44
CA ASP A 252 20.21 -1.36 -4.44
C ASP A 252 20.39 -2.23 -3.19
N PRO A 253 21.61 -2.74 -2.93
CA PRO A 253 21.87 -3.57 -1.76
C PRO A 253 21.61 -2.80 -0.46
N THR A 254 21.60 -1.46 -0.50
CA THR A 254 21.34 -0.60 0.66
C THR A 254 19.85 -0.43 0.96
N TRP A 255 18.95 -0.81 0.04
CA TRP A 255 17.51 -0.58 0.23
C TRP A 255 16.96 -1.30 1.46
N LEU A 256 17.31 -2.58 1.65
CA LEU A 256 16.87 -3.36 2.81
C LEU A 256 17.40 -2.75 4.14
N PRO A 257 18.70 -2.44 4.29
CA PRO A 257 19.21 -1.68 5.42
C PRO A 257 18.52 -0.34 5.65
N ARG A 258 18.35 0.50 4.61
CA ARG A 258 17.66 1.80 4.71
C ARG A 258 16.21 1.63 5.16
N CYS A 259 15.52 0.62 4.62
CA CYS A 259 14.15 0.27 4.98
C CYS A 259 14.03 -0.15 6.46
N ALA A 260 14.97 -0.96 6.94
CA ALA A 260 15.03 -1.37 8.34
C ALA A 260 15.28 -0.16 9.26
N ALA A 261 16.25 0.68 8.91
CA ALA A 261 16.60 1.89 9.67
C ALA A 261 15.42 2.86 9.78
N VAL A 262 14.78 3.19 8.65
CA VAL A 262 13.60 4.08 8.61
C VAL A 262 12.44 3.49 9.42
N THR A 263 12.16 2.19 9.26
CA THR A 263 11.05 1.54 9.98
C THR A 263 11.31 1.52 11.49
N GLY A 264 12.56 1.27 11.90
CA GLY A 264 12.97 1.34 13.31
C GLY A 264 12.84 2.75 13.89
N ALA A 265 13.30 3.76 13.14
CA ALA A 265 13.21 5.16 13.54
C ALA A 265 11.75 5.61 13.71
N VAL A 266 10.89 5.33 12.74
CA VAL A 266 9.45 5.65 12.82
C VAL A 266 8.79 4.94 13.98
N ALA A 267 9.06 3.65 14.18
CA ALA A 267 8.51 2.90 15.31
C ALA A 267 8.96 3.50 16.66
N GLY A 268 10.22 3.95 16.76
CA GLY A 268 10.75 4.63 17.95
C GLY A 268 10.06 5.97 18.22
N VAL A 269 9.96 6.83 17.20
CA VAL A 269 9.29 8.14 17.28
C VAL A 269 7.82 7.99 17.66
N GLN A 270 7.12 7.03 17.05
CA GLN A 270 5.70 6.79 17.32
C GLN A 270 5.47 6.27 18.75
N ARG A 271 6.32 5.35 19.25
CA ARG A 271 6.28 4.92 20.66
C ARG A 271 6.54 6.08 21.61
N ARG A 272 7.55 6.92 21.34
CA ARG A 272 7.85 8.11 22.15
C ARG A 272 6.67 9.06 22.18
N ALA A 273 6.06 9.31 21.03
CA ALA A 273 4.90 10.18 20.93
C ALA A 273 3.69 9.63 21.70
N ASP A 274 3.42 8.32 21.61
CA ASP A 274 2.32 7.70 22.34
C ASP A 274 2.57 7.65 23.86
N ALA A 275 3.83 7.62 24.31
CA ALA A 275 4.22 7.71 25.71
C ALA A 275 4.14 9.14 26.30
N SER A 276 3.88 10.17 25.48
CA SER A 276 3.76 11.57 25.92
C SER A 276 2.38 12.17 25.56
N PRO A 277 1.26 11.57 26.01
CA PRO A 277 -0.08 11.98 25.60
C PRO A 277 -0.37 13.45 25.94
N GLY A 278 0.09 13.94 27.11
CA GLY A 278 -0.10 15.32 27.56
C GLY A 278 0.49 16.38 26.62
N ARG A 279 1.63 16.12 25.96
CA ARG A 279 2.25 17.06 24.99
C ARG A 279 1.35 17.34 23.80
N TRP A 280 0.52 16.37 23.42
CA TRP A 280 -0.40 16.49 22.29
C TRP A 280 -1.76 17.08 22.68
N ALA A 281 -2.02 17.22 23.98
CA ALA A 281 -3.24 17.80 24.51
C ALA A 281 -3.19 19.33 24.67
N THR A 282 -1.99 19.91 24.55
CA THR A 282 -1.74 21.36 24.61
C THR A 282 -2.33 22.14 23.43
N ARG A 283 -2.31 23.47 23.53
CA ARG A 283 -2.74 24.36 22.43
C ARG A 283 -1.83 24.17 21.22
N GLY A 284 -2.36 23.59 20.15
CA GLY A 284 -1.60 23.27 18.92
C GLY A 284 -1.06 21.83 18.88
N GLY A 285 -1.02 21.12 20.01
CA GLY A 285 -0.56 19.74 20.10
C GLY A 285 -1.20 18.75 19.11
N PRO A 286 -2.52 18.81 18.84
CA PRO A 286 -3.15 17.95 17.84
C PRO A 286 -2.66 18.20 16.40
N ALA A 287 -2.32 19.45 16.07
CA ALA A 287 -1.77 19.79 14.76
C ALA A 287 -0.34 19.26 14.64
N ASP A 288 0.47 19.44 15.69
CA ASP A 288 1.85 18.95 15.77
C ASP A 288 1.91 17.43 15.61
N ARG A 289 1.05 16.67 16.29
CA ARG A 289 1.00 15.20 16.14
C ARG A 289 0.74 14.77 14.70
N ARG A 290 -0.14 15.48 13.97
CA ARG A 290 -0.44 15.15 12.57
C ARG A 290 0.72 15.44 11.64
N VAL A 291 1.40 16.58 11.84
CA VAL A 291 2.58 16.92 11.04
C VAL A 291 3.67 15.89 11.28
N LEU A 292 3.88 15.47 12.54
CA LEU A 292 4.82 14.39 12.86
C LEU A 292 4.43 13.05 12.19
N ASP A 293 3.15 12.67 12.23
CA ASP A 293 2.66 11.45 11.58
C ASP A 293 2.85 11.49 10.06
N VAL A 294 2.64 12.64 9.42
CA VAL A 294 2.89 12.85 7.98
C VAL A 294 4.38 12.80 7.65
N LEU A 295 5.26 13.41 8.45
CA LEU A 295 6.71 13.33 8.24
C LEU A 295 7.20 11.87 8.34
N CYS A 296 6.72 11.12 9.34
CA CYS A 296 7.00 9.69 9.44
C CYS A 296 6.51 8.92 8.20
N LEU A 297 5.33 9.25 7.68
CA LEU A 297 4.78 8.64 6.47
C LEU A 297 5.64 8.96 5.23
N LEU A 298 6.05 10.22 5.05
CA LEU A 298 6.91 10.64 3.95
C LEU A 298 8.26 9.92 4.00
N GLN A 299 8.81 9.71 5.20
CA GLN A 299 10.08 9.01 5.38
C GLN A 299 9.99 7.52 5.06
N LEU A 300 8.90 6.86 5.47
CA LEU A 300 8.60 5.49 5.02
C LEU A 300 8.45 5.42 3.51
N ASP A 301 7.74 6.37 2.89
CA ASP A 301 7.48 6.37 1.45
C ASP A 301 8.78 6.56 0.66
N ALA A 302 9.65 7.49 1.08
CA ALA A 302 10.93 7.75 0.43
C ALA A 302 12.03 6.71 0.74
N VAL A 303 11.91 5.95 1.84
CA VAL A 303 12.96 5.03 2.33
C VAL A 303 14.30 5.77 2.55
N ARG A 304 14.23 7.01 3.06
CA ARG A 304 15.40 7.87 3.32
C ARG A 304 15.61 8.02 4.82
N PRO A 305 16.66 7.43 5.42
CA PRO A 305 16.90 7.53 6.85
C PRO A 305 17.30 8.95 7.28
N ASP A 306 17.98 9.69 6.40
CA ASP A 306 18.61 10.96 6.79
C ASP A 306 17.61 12.11 6.86
N ALA A 307 16.92 12.40 5.74
CA ALA A 307 15.97 13.49 5.66
C ALA A 307 14.96 13.28 4.53
N VAL A 308 13.81 13.92 4.66
CA VAL A 308 12.78 14.02 3.63
C VAL A 308 12.48 15.46 3.29
N GLU A 309 12.32 15.72 1.99
CA GLU A 309 11.84 16.99 1.49
C GLU A 309 10.33 17.12 1.79
N ALA A 310 9.95 18.18 2.51
CA ALA A 310 8.55 18.45 2.83
C ALA A 310 8.26 19.95 2.82
N ASP A 311 7.47 20.40 1.83
CA ASP A 311 6.96 21.76 1.79
C ASP A 311 5.68 21.93 2.63
N ILE A 312 5.45 23.15 3.12
CA ILE A 312 4.31 23.46 3.98
C ILE A 312 2.94 23.30 3.29
N ARG A 313 2.88 23.36 1.95
CA ARG A 313 1.62 23.20 1.19
C ARG A 313 1.27 21.72 1.04
N ARG A 314 2.25 20.87 0.73
CA ARG A 314 2.11 19.41 0.77
C ARG A 314 1.77 18.92 2.16
N LEU A 315 2.43 19.43 3.20
CA LEU A 315 2.07 19.10 4.58
C LEU A 315 0.65 19.55 4.91
N SER A 316 0.24 20.74 4.49
CA SER A 316 -1.14 21.22 4.63
C SER A 316 -2.15 20.27 3.97
N GLN A 317 -1.90 19.85 2.74
CA GLN A 317 -2.76 18.89 2.00
C GLN A 317 -2.84 17.53 2.71
N LEU A 318 -1.70 16.95 3.09
CA LEU A 318 -1.63 15.62 3.72
C LEU A 318 -2.20 15.59 5.15
N THR A 319 -2.16 16.71 5.87
CA THR A 319 -2.66 16.80 7.25
C THR A 319 -4.10 17.35 7.36
N GLY A 320 -4.61 17.97 6.30
CA GLY A 320 -5.85 18.76 6.31
C GLY A 320 -5.75 20.06 7.13
N LEU A 321 -4.54 20.53 7.44
CA LEU A 321 -4.30 21.77 8.18
C LEU A 321 -4.16 22.96 7.21
N GLY A 322 -4.18 24.19 7.71
CA GLY A 322 -3.75 25.34 6.92
C GLY A 322 -2.21 25.39 6.79
N ARG A 323 -1.68 26.03 5.74
CA ARG A 323 -0.23 26.16 5.52
C ARG A 323 0.50 26.79 6.72
N ASP A 324 -0.09 27.83 7.32
CA ASP A 324 0.51 28.52 8.48
C ASP A 324 0.44 27.66 9.74
N THR A 325 -0.62 26.88 9.90
CA THR A 325 -0.73 25.90 10.99
C THR A 325 0.33 24.80 10.85
N ALA A 326 0.56 24.30 9.63
CA ALA A 326 1.60 23.33 9.34
C ALA A 326 3.00 23.91 9.59
N ARG A 327 3.24 25.16 9.16
CA ARG A 327 4.50 25.88 9.41
C ARG A 327 4.78 26.04 10.91
N LEU A 328 3.81 26.54 11.68
CA LEU A 328 3.97 26.71 13.13
C LEU A 328 4.16 25.37 13.86
N ALA A 329 3.53 24.30 13.37
CA ALA A 329 3.72 22.96 13.90
C ALA A 329 5.14 22.43 13.64
N LEU A 330 5.71 22.67 12.46
CA LEU A 330 7.12 22.34 12.18
C LEU A 330 8.07 23.07 13.15
N LEU A 331 7.87 24.37 13.34
CA LEU A 331 8.70 25.17 14.25
C LEU A 331 8.65 24.66 15.69
N ARG A 332 7.44 24.36 16.21
CA ARG A 332 7.29 23.78 17.55
C ARG A 332 7.91 22.39 17.66
N LEU A 333 7.68 21.51 16.69
CA LEU A 333 8.27 20.17 16.68
C LEU A 333 9.80 20.22 16.63
N ALA A 334 10.36 21.20 15.91
CA ALA A 334 11.80 21.40 15.84
C ALA A 334 12.36 21.92 17.16
N ALA A 335 11.72 22.93 17.77
CA ALA A 335 12.10 23.45 19.08
C ALA A 335 12.02 22.37 20.18
N ASP A 336 11.00 21.51 20.13
CA ASP A 336 10.82 20.39 21.05
C ASP A 336 11.76 19.19 20.78
N GLY A 337 12.60 19.25 19.74
CA GLY A 337 13.55 18.19 19.39
C GLY A 337 12.92 16.91 18.79
N TRP A 338 11.70 17.00 18.23
CA TRP A 338 11.07 15.87 17.52
C TRP A 338 11.61 15.71 16.11
N ILE A 339 11.94 16.82 15.48
CA ILE A 339 12.45 16.92 14.12
C ILE A 339 13.60 17.92 14.07
N ALA A 340 14.42 17.87 13.03
CA ALA A 340 15.36 18.94 12.72
C ALA A 340 15.35 19.27 11.23
N GLN A 341 15.62 20.54 10.94
CA GLN A 341 15.87 21.00 9.58
C GLN A 341 17.31 20.65 9.22
N VAL A 342 17.47 19.81 8.20
CA VAL A 342 18.79 19.37 7.70
C VAL A 342 19.28 20.30 6.60
N ARG A 343 18.37 20.74 5.72
CA ARG A 343 18.67 21.72 4.66
C ARG A 343 17.52 22.70 4.47
N PRO A 344 17.79 24.00 4.30
CA PRO A 344 16.76 24.97 3.91
C PRO A 344 16.22 24.69 2.51
N ALA A 345 15.06 25.29 2.20
CA ALA A 345 14.50 25.25 0.86
C ALA A 345 15.42 26.03 -0.10
N GLU A 346 15.62 25.49 -1.30
CA GLU A 346 16.48 26.09 -2.33
C GLU A 346 15.90 25.82 -3.73
N GLY A 347 15.65 26.89 -4.50
CA GLY A 347 15.09 26.78 -5.85
C GLY A 347 13.73 26.08 -5.88
N VAL A 348 13.67 24.93 -6.55
CA VAL A 348 12.48 24.07 -6.64
C VAL A 348 12.32 23.12 -5.43
N HIS A 349 13.39 22.94 -4.65
CA HIS A 349 13.43 22.00 -3.53
C HIS A 349 12.93 22.65 -2.25
N ALA A 350 12.07 21.94 -1.53
CA ALA A 350 11.60 22.35 -0.22
C ALA A 350 12.63 22.05 0.88
N THR A 351 12.31 22.53 2.09
CA THR A 351 13.08 22.25 3.29
C THR A 351 13.16 20.75 3.56
N HIS A 352 14.35 20.27 3.88
CA HIS A 352 14.60 18.88 4.24
C HIS A 352 14.53 18.70 5.76
N TRP A 353 13.70 17.76 6.20
CA TRP A 353 13.44 17.47 7.61
C TRP A 353 13.84 16.05 7.97
N THR A 354 14.41 15.87 9.16
CA THR A 354 14.67 14.55 9.76
C THR A 354 13.82 14.34 11.00
N ILE A 355 13.52 13.08 11.34
CA ILE A 355 12.83 12.71 12.59
C ILE A 355 13.84 12.18 13.61
N HIS A 356 13.70 12.57 14.88
CA HIS A 356 14.60 12.11 15.93
C HIS A 356 13.96 11.06 16.81
N THR A 357 14.63 9.93 17.01
CA THR A 357 14.21 8.88 17.95
C THR A 357 14.43 9.26 19.42
N ARG A 358 15.43 10.11 19.72
CA ARG A 358 15.69 10.72 21.04
C ARG A 358 15.91 12.23 20.92
N PRO A 359 15.48 13.03 21.91
CA PRO A 359 15.74 14.46 21.89
C PRO A 359 17.25 14.72 22.08
N PRO A 360 17.83 15.73 21.40
CA PRO A 360 19.26 16.01 21.48
C PRO A 360 19.76 16.35 22.90
N THR A 361 18.88 16.86 23.76
CA THR A 361 19.17 17.27 25.14
C THR A 361 19.23 16.13 26.16
N LEU A 362 18.81 14.91 25.79
CA LEU A 362 18.97 13.69 26.59
C LEU A 362 20.06 12.77 26.01
N SER A 363 21.00 13.34 25.24
CA SER A 363 22.14 12.62 24.69
C SER A 363 23.16 12.32 25.80
N THR A 364 22.94 11.28 26.60
CA THR A 364 24.10 10.52 27.08
C THR A 364 24.73 9.85 25.85
N PRO A 365 26.07 9.84 25.72
CA PRO A 365 26.74 9.07 24.67
C PRO A 365 26.28 7.61 24.77
N GLN A 366 26.42 6.87 23.67
CA GLN A 366 26.12 5.45 23.62
C GLN A 366 27.01 4.71 24.62
N VAL A 367 26.57 4.62 25.87
CA VAL A 367 27.19 3.75 26.87
C VAL A 367 26.85 2.35 26.43
N THR A 368 27.83 1.68 25.84
CA THR A 368 27.92 0.23 25.85
C THR A 368 28.01 -0.21 27.30
N SER A 369 26.86 -0.36 27.96
CA SER A 369 26.79 -1.03 29.25
C SER A 369 25.60 -1.97 29.24
N GLY A 370 25.90 -3.26 29.14
CA GLY A 370 24.99 -4.25 29.65
C GLY A 370 24.69 -3.97 31.12
N ARG A 371 23.41 -4.07 31.49
CA ARG A 371 22.96 -4.72 32.72
C ARG A 371 21.44 -4.91 32.73
N SER A 372 21.10 -6.20 32.89
CA SER A 372 19.96 -6.79 33.60
C SER A 372 18.51 -6.53 33.21
N GLN A 373 18.21 -6.32 31.93
CA GLN A 373 17.04 -6.93 31.27
C GLN A 373 17.40 -7.12 29.80
N ALA A 374 17.90 -8.30 29.46
CA ALA A 374 18.10 -8.67 28.07
C ALA A 374 16.75 -8.60 27.34
N ASP A 375 16.65 -7.80 26.29
CA ASP A 375 15.60 -7.98 25.30
C ASP A 375 15.81 -9.40 24.73
N THR A 376 14.97 -10.35 25.16
CA THR A 376 15.02 -11.76 24.73
C THR A 376 14.62 -11.95 23.27
N ARG A 377 14.56 -10.88 22.47
CA ARG A 377 14.27 -10.95 21.05
C ARG A 377 15.58 -11.02 20.28
N PRO A 378 15.84 -12.12 19.53
CA PRO A 378 17.11 -12.29 18.84
C PRO A 378 17.39 -11.12 17.89
N ALA A 379 18.62 -10.59 17.97
CA ALA A 379 19.22 -9.77 16.93
C ALA A 379 19.36 -10.64 15.67
N GLY A 380 18.33 -10.66 14.84
CA GLY A 380 18.25 -11.57 13.71
C GLY A 380 16.84 -11.63 13.12
N ARG A 381 16.20 -10.48 12.91
CA ARG A 381 14.91 -10.46 12.21
C ARG A 381 15.21 -10.74 10.73
N PRO A 382 14.68 -11.82 10.13
CA PRO A 382 15.06 -12.17 8.77
C PRO A 382 14.63 -11.06 7.79
N PRO A 383 15.45 -10.74 6.77
CA PRO A 383 15.29 -9.56 5.92
C PRO A 383 13.93 -9.47 5.20
N TYR A 384 13.25 -10.60 5.00
CA TYR A 384 11.93 -10.64 4.36
C TYR A 384 10.79 -10.00 5.18
N ARG A 385 10.96 -9.80 6.51
CA ARG A 385 9.91 -9.16 7.35
C ARG A 385 10.00 -7.64 7.40
N VAL A 386 11.11 -7.06 6.96
CA VAL A 386 11.32 -5.60 6.98
C VAL A 386 10.34 -4.88 6.05
N PRO A 387 10.13 -5.32 4.78
CA PRO A 387 9.12 -4.72 3.91
C PRO A 387 7.69 -4.83 4.48
N ALA A 388 7.35 -5.96 5.11
CA ALA A 388 6.04 -6.15 5.74
C ALA A 388 5.82 -5.18 6.92
N ALA A 389 6.84 -4.98 7.77
CA ALA A 389 6.79 -4.03 8.87
C ALA A 389 6.66 -2.58 8.38
N ARG A 390 7.39 -2.19 7.33
CA ARG A 390 7.24 -0.89 6.67
C ARG A 390 5.82 -0.69 6.16
N ASN A 391 5.27 -1.67 5.45
CA ASN A 391 3.92 -1.59 4.88
C ASN A 391 2.85 -1.49 5.97
N ALA A 392 3.03 -2.21 7.09
CA ALA A 392 2.14 -2.10 8.25
C ALA A 392 2.15 -0.68 8.85
N TRP A 393 3.33 -0.08 9.07
CA TRP A 393 3.45 1.30 9.56
C TRP A 393 2.90 2.32 8.58
N ARG A 394 3.19 2.16 7.27
CA ARG A 394 2.66 3.03 6.21
C ARG A 394 1.13 2.98 6.18
N SER A 395 0.54 1.79 6.24
CA SER A 395 -0.91 1.60 6.29
C SER A 395 -1.52 2.23 7.55
N HIS A 396 -0.90 1.98 8.71
CA HIS A 396 -1.35 2.55 9.99
C HIS A 396 -1.33 4.09 9.99
N LEU A 397 -0.22 4.71 9.58
CA LEU A 397 -0.08 6.16 9.55
C LEU A 397 -0.97 6.79 8.49
N ARG A 398 -1.08 6.17 7.30
CA ARG A 398 -1.99 6.63 6.25
C ARG A 398 -3.44 6.62 6.74
N HIS A 399 -3.88 5.54 7.38
CA HIS A 399 -5.22 5.46 7.95
C HIS A 399 -5.46 6.54 9.02
N ARG A 400 -4.47 6.80 9.89
CA ARG A 400 -4.53 7.85 10.90
C ARG A 400 -4.65 9.24 10.28
N THR A 401 -3.83 9.57 9.29
CA THR A 401 -3.80 10.91 8.70
C THR A 401 -5.02 11.16 7.82
N THR A 402 -5.45 10.19 7.00
CA THR A 402 -6.63 10.33 6.13
C THR A 402 -7.95 10.39 6.91
N ALA A 403 -8.03 9.76 8.10
CA ALA A 403 -9.22 9.86 8.94
C ALA A 403 -9.53 11.31 9.36
N VAL A 404 -8.49 12.14 9.52
CA VAL A 404 -8.62 13.52 10.04
C VAL A 404 -8.28 14.62 9.04
N ALA A 405 -7.74 14.27 7.88
CA ALA A 405 -7.54 15.17 6.74
C ALA A 405 -8.88 15.41 6.03
N HIS A 406 -9.80 16.10 6.70
CA HIS A 406 -11.17 16.32 6.23
C HIS A 406 -11.67 17.73 6.61
N ASP A 407 -12.54 18.30 5.78
CA ASP A 407 -13.13 19.64 5.93
C ASP A 407 -13.73 19.91 7.32
N VAL A 408 -14.53 18.98 7.82
CA VAL A 408 -15.14 19.02 9.17
C VAL A 408 -14.13 19.22 10.30
N PHE A 409 -12.84 18.92 10.11
CA PHE A 409 -11.81 19.03 11.14
C PHE A 409 -10.92 20.27 10.99
N THR A 410 -11.29 21.19 10.10
CA THR A 410 -10.69 22.52 10.01
C THR A 410 -11.02 23.35 11.26
N ALA A 411 -10.19 24.36 11.57
CA ALA A 411 -10.30 25.13 12.81
C ALA A 411 -11.58 25.99 12.89
N LYS A 412 -11.89 26.71 11.80
CA LYS A 412 -13.15 27.42 11.56
C LYS A 412 -13.46 27.31 10.07
N PRO A 413 -14.71 27.05 9.67
CA PRO A 413 -15.90 26.89 10.51
C PRO A 413 -16.11 25.45 11.08
N GLY A 414 -15.16 24.53 10.85
CA GLY A 414 -15.25 23.14 11.32
C GLY A 414 -15.13 22.90 12.84
N LEU A 415 -15.05 21.62 13.21
CA LEU A 415 -14.98 21.12 14.59
C LEU A 415 -13.62 21.30 15.26
N GLY A 416 -12.58 21.62 14.50
CA GLY A 416 -11.23 21.86 14.99
C GLY A 416 -10.40 20.61 15.32
N HIS A 417 -9.13 20.84 15.63
CA HIS A 417 -8.12 19.80 15.66
C HIS A 417 -8.20 18.87 16.88
N HIS A 418 -8.74 19.36 18.01
CA HIS A 418 -8.93 18.52 19.21
C HIS A 418 -10.03 17.47 19.00
N CYS A 419 -11.21 17.87 18.49
CA CYS A 419 -12.29 16.93 18.11
C CYS A 419 -11.80 15.89 17.11
N ALA A 420 -11.00 16.32 16.16
CA ALA A 420 -10.44 15.43 15.18
C ALA A 420 -9.43 14.41 15.75
N ARG A 421 -8.61 14.80 16.74
CA ARG A 421 -7.74 13.85 17.46
C ARG A 421 -8.58 12.82 18.22
N THR A 422 -9.68 13.25 18.86
CA THR A 422 -10.63 12.33 19.50
C THR A 422 -11.27 11.38 18.49
N TYR A 423 -11.70 11.88 17.33
CA TYR A 423 -12.25 11.07 16.23
C TYR A 423 -11.22 10.07 15.68
N GLN A 424 -9.95 10.47 15.54
CA GLN A 424 -8.86 9.57 15.14
C GLN A 424 -8.68 8.41 16.14
N ALA A 425 -8.79 8.68 17.44
CA ALA A 425 -8.68 7.66 18.48
C ALA A 425 -9.85 6.66 18.44
N LEU A 426 -11.06 7.10 18.08
CA LEU A 426 -12.20 6.22 17.84
C LEU A 426 -12.03 5.39 16.55
N THR A 427 -11.49 6.00 15.49
CA THR A 427 -11.32 5.36 14.18
C THR A 427 -10.23 4.28 14.22
N THR A 428 -9.12 4.54 14.90
CA THR A 428 -8.01 3.58 15.04
C THR A 428 -8.33 2.38 15.93
N ALA A 429 -9.46 2.39 16.64
CA ALA A 429 -9.89 1.32 17.54
C ALA A 429 -10.58 0.14 16.84
N LYS A 430 -10.60 0.07 15.50
CA LYS A 430 -11.23 -1.02 14.71
C LYS A 430 -12.68 -1.36 15.13
N GLY A 431 -13.44 -0.36 15.58
CA GLY A 431 -14.83 -0.54 15.99
C GLY A 431 -15.03 -1.04 17.43
N SER A 432 -13.97 -1.32 18.18
CA SER A 432 -14.07 -1.65 19.61
C SER A 432 -14.53 -0.44 20.42
N PRO A 433 -15.65 -0.53 21.17
CA PRO A 433 -16.10 0.54 22.05
C PRO A 433 -15.04 0.87 23.11
N ARG A 434 -14.86 2.16 23.41
CA ARG A 434 -13.89 2.63 24.41
C ARG A 434 -14.55 3.38 25.55
N SER A 435 -14.09 3.14 26.76
CA SER A 435 -14.50 3.94 27.91
C SER A 435 -13.99 5.38 27.76
N PRO A 436 -14.77 6.39 28.20
CA PRO A 436 -14.32 7.78 28.23
C PRO A 436 -13.00 7.98 28.97
N ARG A 437 -12.80 7.25 30.08
CA ARG A 437 -11.57 7.31 30.89
C ARG A 437 -10.35 6.80 30.11
N SER A 438 -10.46 5.64 29.46
CA SER A 438 -9.39 5.11 28.61
C SER A 438 -9.04 6.04 27.44
N LEU A 439 -10.05 6.73 26.88
CA LEU A 439 -9.81 7.75 25.86
C LEU A 439 -9.10 8.97 26.43
N ALA A 440 -9.50 9.46 27.61
CA ALA A 440 -8.88 10.60 28.28
C ALA A 440 -7.39 10.32 28.55
N ASP A 441 -7.07 9.18 29.15
CA ASP A 441 -5.70 8.75 29.48
C ASP A 441 -4.83 8.65 28.22
N ARG A 442 -5.35 7.99 27.17
CA ARG A 442 -4.63 7.84 25.89
C ARG A 442 -4.43 9.17 25.17
N LEU A 443 -5.42 10.07 25.23
CA LEU A 443 -5.37 11.34 24.52
C LEU A 443 -4.57 12.41 25.26
N GLY A 444 -4.42 12.25 26.59
CA GLY A 444 -3.79 13.22 27.48
C GLY A 444 -4.72 14.36 27.90
N TYR A 445 -6.03 14.17 27.75
CA TYR A 445 -7.04 15.16 28.13
C TYR A 445 -7.61 14.83 29.51
N THR A 446 -8.18 15.83 30.18
CA THR A 446 -9.04 15.57 31.33
C THR A 446 -10.33 14.85 30.87
N LEU A 447 -10.94 14.09 31.77
CA LEU A 447 -12.20 13.38 31.48
C LEU A 447 -13.32 14.34 31.03
N PRO A 448 -13.60 15.47 31.70
CA PRO A 448 -14.64 16.42 31.26
C PRO A 448 -14.38 16.95 29.85
N ARG A 449 -13.12 17.27 29.53
CA ARG A 449 -12.73 17.78 28.20
C ARG A 449 -12.91 16.71 27.12
N THR A 450 -12.58 15.46 27.44
CA THR A 450 -12.79 14.31 26.54
C THR A 450 -14.26 14.12 26.23
N LEU A 451 -15.11 14.12 27.26
CA LEU A 451 -16.56 14.02 27.11
C LEU A 451 -17.13 15.17 26.27
N ALA A 452 -16.70 16.41 26.50
CA ALA A 452 -17.13 17.56 25.70
C ALA A 452 -16.79 17.40 24.20
N TYR A 453 -15.62 16.84 23.87
CA TYR A 453 -15.26 16.55 22.48
C TYR A 453 -16.05 15.38 21.89
N LEU A 454 -16.32 14.34 22.68
CA LEU A 454 -17.15 13.20 22.27
C LEU A 454 -18.58 13.63 21.99
N GLU A 455 -19.16 14.45 22.86
CA GLU A 455 -20.50 15.01 22.70
C GLU A 455 -20.59 15.92 21.47
N ARG A 456 -19.56 16.75 21.24
CA ARG A 456 -19.48 17.56 20.01
C ARG A 456 -19.41 16.69 18.76
N LEU A 457 -18.70 15.57 18.79
CA LEU A 457 -18.68 14.61 17.67
C LEU A 457 -20.04 13.89 17.53
N HIS A 458 -20.71 13.58 18.65
CA HIS A 458 -21.99 12.91 18.68
C HIS A 458 -23.09 13.71 17.98
N ARG A 459 -23.18 15.02 18.29
CA ARG A 459 -24.12 15.95 17.67
C ARG A 459 -24.04 15.98 16.13
N HIS A 460 -22.87 15.68 15.57
CA HIS A 460 -22.65 15.60 14.13
C HIS A 460 -22.60 14.16 13.59
N ARG A 461 -23.07 13.17 14.37
CA ARG A 461 -23.07 11.74 14.02
C ARG A 461 -21.68 11.18 13.67
N LEU A 462 -20.62 11.74 14.27
CA LEU A 462 -19.24 11.28 14.11
C LEU A 462 -18.78 10.37 15.26
N ALA A 463 -19.53 10.34 16.36
CA ALA A 463 -19.35 9.43 17.47
C ALA A 463 -20.72 8.90 17.92
N ARG A 464 -20.77 7.68 18.45
CA ARG A 464 -21.96 7.12 19.11
C ARG A 464 -21.58 6.43 20.41
N THR A 465 -22.52 6.36 21.32
CA THR A 465 -22.45 5.54 22.53
C THR A 465 -23.06 4.17 22.27
N ASP A 466 -22.51 3.13 22.91
CA ASP A 466 -23.17 1.84 23.07
C ASP A 466 -24.08 1.85 24.32
N PRO A 467 -24.93 0.82 24.52
CA PRO A 467 -25.79 0.74 25.70
C PRO A 467 -25.06 0.75 27.05
N SER A 468 -23.76 0.45 27.06
CA SER A 468 -22.92 0.48 28.26
C SER A 468 -22.18 1.81 28.46
N GLY A 469 -22.50 2.84 27.68
CA GLY A 469 -21.88 4.17 27.78
C GLY A 469 -20.47 4.26 27.21
N ARG A 470 -20.01 3.26 26.44
CA ARG A 470 -18.72 3.31 25.73
C ARG A 470 -18.88 3.95 24.36
N TRP A 471 -17.84 4.63 23.92
CA TRP A 471 -17.85 5.40 22.70
C TRP A 471 -17.19 4.68 21.54
N LEU A 472 -17.79 4.78 20.36
CA LEU A 472 -17.25 4.24 19.12
C LEU A 472 -17.58 5.12 17.93
N ARG A 473 -16.83 4.92 16.83
CA ARG A 473 -17.16 5.50 15.54
C ARG A 473 -18.43 4.81 14.98
N PRO A 474 -19.38 5.55 14.40
CA PRO A 474 -20.48 4.96 13.62
C PRO A 474 -19.97 4.19 12.39
N GLY A 475 -20.72 3.17 11.97
CA GLY A 475 -20.35 2.33 10.81
C GLY A 475 -20.39 3.10 9.49
N ARG A 476 -21.35 4.01 9.34
CA ARG A 476 -21.46 4.92 8.20
C ARG A 476 -20.55 6.14 8.39
N ASP A 477 -19.90 6.59 7.31
CA ASP A 477 -19.14 7.83 7.31
C ASP A 477 -20.09 9.03 7.17
N HIS A 478 -20.06 9.93 8.16
CA HIS A 478 -20.90 11.13 8.22
C HIS A 478 -20.08 12.43 8.13
N ARG A 479 -18.78 12.35 7.78
CA ARG A 479 -17.89 13.52 7.77
C ARG A 479 -18.31 14.58 6.75
N ASP A 480 -18.81 14.19 5.58
CA ASP A 480 -19.30 15.14 4.57
C ASP A 480 -20.57 15.87 5.02
N ALA A 481 -21.54 15.12 5.57
CA ALA A 481 -22.75 15.71 6.13
C ALA A 481 -22.42 16.69 7.28
N ALA A 482 -21.51 16.29 8.16
CA ALA A 482 -21.03 17.16 9.25
C ALA A 482 -20.27 18.39 8.72
N ALA A 483 -19.50 18.25 7.64
CA ALA A 483 -18.83 19.38 6.98
C ALA A 483 -19.84 20.36 6.38
N ALA A 484 -20.92 19.88 5.78
CA ALA A 484 -22.00 20.72 5.27
C ALA A 484 -22.71 21.48 6.40
N THR A 485 -23.09 20.79 7.49
CA THR A 485 -23.74 21.42 8.65
C THR A 485 -22.86 22.46 9.35
N THR A 486 -21.54 22.25 9.36
CA THR A 486 -20.58 23.21 9.93
C THR A 486 -20.17 24.30 8.95
N GLY A 487 -20.65 24.28 7.70
CA GLY A 487 -20.22 25.22 6.65
C GLY A 487 -18.76 25.05 6.22
N ALA A 488 -18.11 23.93 6.59
CA ALA A 488 -16.70 23.68 6.29
C ALA A 488 -16.49 22.98 4.93
N ALA A 489 -17.56 22.48 4.31
CA ALA A 489 -17.51 21.77 3.04
C ALA A 489 -16.78 22.57 1.95
N GLY A 490 -15.87 21.93 1.23
CA GLY A 490 -15.06 22.52 0.17
C GLY A 490 -13.81 23.27 0.65
N THR A 491 -13.57 23.40 1.96
CA THR A 491 -12.44 24.16 2.49
C THR A 491 -11.09 23.61 2.04
N LEU A 492 -10.88 22.29 2.15
CA LEU A 492 -9.63 21.65 1.74
C LEU A 492 -9.48 21.64 0.23
N ALA A 493 -10.56 21.43 -0.53
CA ALA A 493 -10.54 21.52 -1.99
C ALA A 493 -10.12 22.92 -2.47
N ALA A 494 -10.69 23.98 -1.88
CA ALA A 494 -10.33 25.37 -2.17
C ALA A 494 -8.87 25.69 -1.80
N ARG A 495 -8.36 25.12 -0.70
CA ARG A 495 -6.95 25.24 -0.31
C ARG A 495 -6.02 24.52 -1.28
N THR A 496 -6.35 23.28 -1.66
CA THR A 496 -5.57 22.51 -2.64
C THR A 496 -5.47 23.26 -3.94
N LEU A 497 -6.60 23.75 -4.47
CA LEU A 497 -6.62 24.55 -5.69
C LEU A 497 -5.72 25.79 -5.57
N ARG A 498 -5.84 26.55 -4.48
CA ARG A 498 -5.01 27.73 -4.24
C ARG A 498 -3.52 27.38 -4.21
N HIS A 499 -3.15 26.32 -3.50
CA HIS A 499 -1.77 25.87 -3.39
C HIS A 499 -1.23 25.40 -4.75
N ASP A 500 -2.05 24.76 -5.57
CA ASP A 500 -1.67 24.32 -6.91
C ASP A 500 -1.42 25.53 -7.82
N THR A 501 -2.30 26.53 -7.79
CA THR A 501 -2.10 27.80 -8.52
C THR A 501 -0.82 28.51 -8.07
N GLU A 502 -0.57 28.59 -6.76
CA GLU A 502 0.65 29.19 -6.21
C GLU A 502 1.92 28.43 -6.63
N ARG A 503 1.87 27.09 -6.64
CA ARG A 503 3.01 26.25 -7.08
C ARG A 503 3.29 26.46 -8.57
N THR A 504 2.26 26.50 -9.39
CA THR A 504 2.40 26.79 -10.83
C THR A 504 2.99 28.18 -11.06
N ALA A 505 2.53 29.21 -10.33
CA ALA A 505 3.09 30.56 -10.42
C ALA A 505 4.57 30.60 -10.00
N TRP A 506 4.94 29.89 -8.94
CA TRP A 506 6.34 29.79 -8.50
C TRP A 506 7.22 29.08 -9.54
N ALA A 507 6.77 27.93 -10.06
CA ALA A 507 7.48 27.21 -11.11
C ALA A 507 7.63 28.06 -12.38
N TRP A 508 6.59 28.82 -12.74
CA TRP A 508 6.62 29.77 -13.85
C TRP A 508 7.68 30.85 -13.68
N TRP A 509 7.80 31.43 -12.48
CA TRP A 509 8.84 32.41 -12.19
C TRP A 509 10.25 31.82 -12.22
N LEU A 510 10.44 30.60 -11.70
CA LEU A 510 11.74 29.93 -11.74
C LEU A 510 12.20 29.62 -13.17
N ASP A 511 11.28 29.18 -14.02
CA ASP A 511 11.53 28.93 -15.44
C ASP A 511 11.88 30.25 -16.18
N GLU A 512 11.15 31.34 -15.88
CA GLU A 512 11.47 32.67 -16.40
C GLU A 512 12.85 33.17 -15.93
N LEU A 513 13.20 32.98 -14.65
CA LEU A 513 14.52 33.33 -14.13
C LEU A 513 15.63 32.51 -14.78
N ALA A 514 15.41 31.21 -14.99
CA ALA A 514 16.35 30.35 -15.69
C ALA A 514 16.58 30.85 -17.12
N TRP A 515 15.50 31.19 -17.84
CA TRP A 515 15.58 31.78 -19.18
C TRP A 515 16.30 33.13 -19.19
N ARG A 516 16.04 34.02 -18.21
CA ARG A 516 16.73 35.31 -18.07
C ARG A 516 18.22 35.16 -17.80
N ARG A 517 18.65 34.06 -17.17
CA ARG A 517 20.07 33.76 -16.94
C ARG A 517 20.79 33.19 -18.18
N LEU A 518 20.06 32.76 -19.21
CA LEU A 518 20.67 32.27 -20.45
C LEU A 518 21.35 33.40 -21.24
N SER A 519 22.39 33.04 -22.01
CA SER A 519 23.05 33.95 -22.94
C SER A 519 22.13 34.34 -24.12
N PRO A 520 22.34 35.50 -24.78
CA PRO A 520 21.49 35.96 -25.88
C PRO A 520 21.33 34.93 -27.02
N ALA A 521 22.41 34.23 -27.38
CA ALA A 521 22.39 33.18 -28.40
C ALA A 521 21.50 31.98 -28.01
N ARG A 522 21.52 31.58 -26.73
CA ARG A 522 20.66 30.50 -26.20
C ARG A 522 19.20 30.92 -26.09
N ARG A 523 18.93 32.20 -25.77
CA ARG A 523 17.56 32.74 -25.74
C ARG A 523 16.90 32.70 -27.13
N ARG A 524 17.64 33.05 -28.19
CA ARG A 524 17.14 33.00 -29.59
C ARG A 524 16.82 31.57 -30.07
N ARG A 525 17.52 30.56 -29.52
CA ARG A 525 17.29 29.12 -29.81
C ARG A 525 16.20 28.50 -28.95
N THR A 526 15.62 29.25 -28.00
CA THR A 526 14.53 28.74 -27.15
C THR A 526 13.23 28.77 -27.96
N PRO A 527 12.50 27.65 -28.10
CA PRO A 527 11.28 27.61 -28.88
C PRO A 527 10.22 28.62 -28.40
N GLY A 528 9.50 29.21 -29.34
CA GLY A 528 8.40 30.15 -29.08
C GLY A 528 7.17 29.50 -28.45
N LEU A 529 6.19 30.32 -28.03
CA LEU A 529 4.94 29.89 -27.38
C LEU A 529 4.15 28.86 -28.19
N ASP A 530 4.20 28.95 -29.53
CA ASP A 530 3.44 28.10 -30.45
C ASP A 530 4.30 27.05 -31.17
N GLN A 531 5.59 26.93 -30.82
CA GLN A 531 6.47 25.93 -31.42
C GLN A 531 6.38 24.59 -30.67
N VAL A 532 5.91 23.56 -31.37
CA VAL A 532 5.95 22.16 -30.90
C VAL A 532 7.41 21.72 -30.82
N ALA A 533 8.02 21.87 -29.65
CA ALA A 533 9.25 21.16 -29.34
C ALA A 533 8.90 19.81 -28.74
N LEU A 534 9.67 18.77 -29.06
CA LEU A 534 9.67 17.50 -28.35
C LEU A 534 9.81 17.78 -26.84
N ALA A 535 8.71 17.70 -26.11
CA ALA A 535 8.70 17.84 -24.67
C ALA A 535 9.40 16.62 -24.09
N LEU A 536 10.57 16.82 -23.49
CA LEU A 536 11.17 15.80 -22.62
C LEU A 536 10.21 15.61 -21.43
N PRO A 537 9.79 14.38 -21.10
CA PRO A 537 8.72 14.11 -20.12
C PRO A 537 8.94 14.71 -18.71
N ASP A 538 10.17 15.04 -18.34
CA ASP A 538 10.54 15.28 -16.93
C ASP A 538 10.78 16.75 -16.55
N LEU A 539 10.54 17.72 -17.44
CA LEU A 539 10.63 19.13 -17.06
C LEU A 539 9.36 19.90 -17.48
N PRO A 540 8.49 20.27 -16.53
CA PRO A 540 7.44 21.24 -16.83
C PRO A 540 8.13 22.55 -17.23
N ALA A 541 7.85 23.03 -18.44
CA ALA A 541 8.32 24.32 -18.95
C ALA A 541 7.14 25.33 -18.93
N PRO A 542 6.73 25.83 -17.74
CA PRO A 542 5.56 26.69 -17.58
C PRO A 542 5.65 27.98 -18.40
N ARG A 543 6.84 28.51 -18.70
CA ARG A 543 7.02 29.64 -19.61
C ARG A 543 6.53 29.35 -21.04
N ARG A 544 6.63 28.10 -21.51
CA ARG A 544 6.08 27.69 -22.81
C ARG A 544 4.55 27.60 -22.80
N ARG A 545 3.98 27.25 -21.65
CA ARG A 545 2.53 27.09 -21.50
C ARG A 545 1.80 28.41 -21.25
N HIS A 546 2.42 29.32 -20.52
CA HIS A 546 1.80 30.56 -20.05
C HIS A 546 2.43 31.83 -20.62
N GLY A 547 3.53 31.73 -21.37
CA GLY A 547 4.28 32.88 -21.86
C GLY A 547 5.30 33.41 -20.85
N PRO A 548 5.87 34.61 -21.08
CA PRO A 548 6.77 35.24 -20.13
C PRO A 548 6.04 35.54 -18.80
N HIS A 549 6.70 35.29 -17.67
CA HIS A 549 6.10 35.60 -16.37
C HIS A 549 5.88 37.13 -16.22
N PRO A 550 4.69 37.58 -15.76
CA PRO A 550 4.43 38.99 -15.50
C PRO A 550 5.47 39.60 -14.56
N VAL A 551 5.98 40.77 -14.91
CA VAL A 551 6.96 41.49 -14.10
C VAL A 551 6.54 42.94 -13.90
N HIS A 552 6.74 43.44 -12.68
CA HIS A 552 6.55 44.83 -12.33
C HIS A 552 7.87 45.39 -11.82
N ARG A 553 8.39 46.44 -12.48
CA ARG A 553 9.69 47.07 -12.16
C ARG A 553 10.85 46.05 -12.05
N GLY A 554 10.89 45.08 -12.97
CA GLY A 554 11.93 44.05 -13.02
C GLY A 554 11.80 42.92 -11.97
N ARG A 555 10.80 42.99 -11.07
CA ARG A 555 10.51 41.93 -10.09
C ARG A 555 9.29 41.11 -10.52
N ALA A 556 9.18 39.88 -9.99
CA ALA A 556 8.04 39.01 -10.26
C ALA A 556 6.73 39.65 -9.80
N ASP A 557 5.75 39.76 -10.70
CA ASP A 557 4.40 40.17 -10.37
C ASP A 557 3.52 38.93 -10.16
N TYR A 558 3.46 38.46 -8.92
CA TYR A 558 2.63 37.31 -8.56
C TYR A 558 1.14 37.62 -8.61
N ALA A 559 0.71 38.88 -8.46
CA ALA A 559 -0.70 39.22 -8.51
C ALA A 559 -1.23 39.02 -9.93
N ALA A 560 -0.52 39.56 -10.93
CA ALA A 560 -0.83 39.36 -12.35
C ALA A 560 -0.71 37.88 -12.77
N ALA A 561 0.34 37.18 -12.31
CA ALA A 561 0.52 35.77 -12.62
C ALA A 561 -0.62 34.89 -12.05
N LEU A 562 -1.04 35.13 -10.81
CA LEU A 562 -2.16 34.40 -10.20
C LEU A 562 -3.50 34.74 -10.87
N ALA A 563 -3.72 35.99 -11.28
CA ALA A 563 -4.91 36.37 -12.05
C ALA A 563 -4.96 35.64 -13.40
N HIS A 564 -3.83 35.61 -14.12
CA HIS A 564 -3.70 34.88 -15.38
C HIS A 564 -4.02 33.39 -15.21
N LEU A 565 -3.42 32.73 -14.22
CA LEU A 565 -3.64 31.30 -13.97
C LEU A 565 -5.08 30.96 -13.52
N ARG A 566 -5.79 31.90 -12.89
CA ARG A 566 -7.19 31.73 -12.51
C ARG A 566 -8.15 31.87 -13.69
N ASN A 567 -7.79 32.69 -14.68
CA ASN A 567 -8.63 32.99 -15.84
C ASN A 567 -8.42 32.02 -17.02
N GLN A 568 -7.39 31.16 -17.00
CA GLN A 568 -7.21 30.16 -18.04
C GLN A 568 -8.27 29.05 -17.97
N PRO A 569 -8.96 28.72 -19.09
CA PRO A 569 -9.86 27.58 -19.13
C PRO A 569 -9.06 26.30 -18.87
N ARG A 570 -9.53 25.49 -17.92
CA ARG A 570 -8.91 24.20 -17.59
C ARG A 570 -9.06 23.27 -18.79
N ARG A 571 -8.03 23.18 -19.63
CA ARG A 571 -7.90 22.05 -20.55
C ARG A 571 -7.70 20.81 -19.68
N HIS A 572 -8.76 20.02 -19.53
CA HIS A 572 -8.70 18.71 -18.91
C HIS A 572 -7.64 17.89 -19.64
N ALA A 573 -6.60 17.47 -18.92
CA ALA A 573 -5.71 16.42 -19.40
C ALA A 573 -6.53 15.13 -19.35
N SER A 574 -6.78 14.56 -20.53
CA SER A 574 -7.26 13.19 -20.71
C SER A 574 -6.25 12.18 -20.19
#